data_AF-A0A7Y5K7S5-F1
#
_entry.id   AF-A0A7Y5K7S5-F1
#
_cell.length_a   1.000
_cell.length_b   1.000
_cell.length_c   1.000
_cell.angle_alpha   90.00
_cell.angle_beta   90.00
_cell.angle_gamma   90.00
#
_symmetry.space_group_name_H-M   'P 1'
#
loop_
_entity.id
_entity.type
_entity.pdbx_description
1 polymer ?
#
loop_
_entity_poly.entity_id
_entity_poly.type
_entity_poly.pdbx_seq_one_letter_code
_entity_poly.pdbx_strand_id
1 'polypeptide(L)'
;MIPSLYSPLPEQAKVVRRPVVSPEVLASAHGAAVAGTDQIAAESSGPGWLRISMVVVDSTGALLAVNDAVIRHGDGLDGGAPRTRSLIESAGGSVQADGSVRGTRWSSRVLEDESAAAEEPAVESRPSPLGDADVAGLRALAAELLKRGARA
;
A
#
# COMPACT_ATOMS: atom_id res chain seq x y z
N MET A 1 -11.09 -10.03 12.73
CA MET A 1 -10.83 -10.59 11.39
C MET A 1 -9.64 -9.83 10.81
N ILE A 2 -8.65 -10.51 10.24
CA ILE A 2 -7.52 -9.87 9.55
C ILE A 2 -8.00 -9.46 8.16
N PRO A 3 -7.82 -8.20 7.71
CA PRO A 3 -8.26 -7.77 6.40
C PRO A 3 -7.45 -8.45 5.28
N SER A 4 -8.06 -8.56 4.12
CA SER A 4 -7.40 -8.94 2.87
C SER A 4 -7.10 -7.69 2.03
N LEU A 5 -6.24 -7.84 1.02
CA LEU A 5 -6.05 -6.77 0.03
C LEU A 5 -7.40 -6.38 -0.59
N TYR A 6 -7.55 -5.07 -0.79
CA TYR A 6 -8.71 -4.41 -1.39
C TYR A 6 -10.02 -4.55 -0.63
N SER A 7 -10.04 -5.16 0.55
CA SER A 7 -11.26 -5.17 1.36
C SER A 7 -11.70 -3.74 1.66
N PRO A 8 -12.99 -3.47 1.89
CA PRO A 8 -13.44 -2.13 2.27
C PRO A 8 -12.64 -1.58 3.45
N LEU A 9 -12.37 -0.28 3.46
CA LEU A 9 -11.72 0.36 4.60
C LEU A 9 -12.67 0.35 5.81
N PRO A 10 -12.19 -0.02 7.02
CA PRO A 10 -12.99 0.11 8.23
C PRO A 10 -13.54 1.54 8.38
N GLU A 11 -14.75 1.70 8.93
CA GLU A 11 -15.37 3.03 9.08
C GLU A 11 -14.50 3.99 9.90
N GLN A 12 -13.83 3.46 10.92
CA GLN A 12 -12.92 4.19 11.81
C GLN A 12 -11.53 4.46 11.21
N ALA A 13 -11.22 3.96 10.01
CA ALA A 13 -9.93 4.19 9.39
C ALA A 13 -9.75 5.68 9.09
N LYS A 14 -8.72 6.29 9.69
CA LYS A 14 -8.42 7.70 9.49
C LYS A 14 -7.83 7.91 8.11
N VAL A 15 -8.55 8.62 7.26
CA VAL A 15 -8.08 9.01 5.93
C VAL A 15 -7.45 10.40 6.02
N VAL A 16 -6.21 10.53 5.55
CA VAL A 16 -5.45 11.77 5.58
C VAL A 16 -5.01 12.13 4.18
N ARG A 17 -5.35 13.35 3.75
CA ARG A 17 -4.82 13.97 2.54
C ARG A 17 -3.70 14.95 2.89
N ARG A 18 -2.57 14.86 2.21
CA ARG A 18 -1.43 15.77 2.36
C ARG A 18 -0.63 15.88 1.06
N PRO A 19 0.17 16.94 0.86
CA PRO A 19 1.10 17.00 -0.25
C PRO A 19 2.03 15.77 -0.28
N VAL A 20 2.45 15.34 -1.48
CA VAL A 20 3.38 14.20 -1.64
C VAL A 20 4.77 14.52 -1.07
N VAL A 21 5.17 15.79 -1.14
CA VAL A 21 6.47 16.29 -0.67
C VAL A 21 6.29 17.43 0.33
N SER A 22 7.31 17.67 1.16
CA SER A 22 7.26 18.74 2.15
C SER A 22 7.30 20.14 1.52
N PRO A 23 6.84 21.20 2.21
CA PRO A 23 6.92 22.57 1.73
C PRO A 23 8.33 23.01 1.33
N GLU A 24 9.35 22.57 2.07
CA GLU A 24 10.76 22.89 1.79
C GLU A 24 11.22 22.31 0.45
N VAL A 25 10.78 21.09 0.14
CA VAL A 25 11.07 20.44 -1.15
C VAL A 25 10.32 21.13 -2.28
N LEU A 26 9.06 21.52 -2.07
CA LEU A 26 8.25 22.28 -3.05
C LEU A 26 8.88 23.63 -3.40
N ALA A 27 9.62 24.25 -2.48
CA ALA A 27 10.34 25.49 -2.73
C ALA A 27 11.59 25.31 -3.62
N SER A 28 12.00 24.07 -3.91
CA SER A 28 13.12 23.75 -4.79
C SER A 28 12.70 23.55 -6.25
N ALA A 29 13.64 23.71 -7.18
CA ALA A 29 13.40 23.42 -8.61
C ALA A 29 12.94 21.97 -8.88
N HIS A 30 13.35 21.01 -8.04
CA HIS A 30 12.94 19.61 -8.17
C HIS A 30 11.50 19.39 -7.67
N GLY A 31 11.05 20.15 -6.68
CA GLY A 31 9.69 20.08 -6.15
C GLY A 31 8.63 20.62 -7.11
N ALA A 32 9.02 21.51 -8.03
CA ALA A 32 8.10 22.08 -9.01
C ALA A 32 7.41 21.02 -9.88
N ALA A 33 8.10 19.92 -10.21
CA ALA A 33 7.55 18.83 -11.03
C ALA A 33 6.41 18.06 -10.37
N VAL A 34 6.31 18.12 -9.03
CA VAL A 34 5.28 17.44 -8.22
C VAL A 34 4.39 18.45 -7.48
N ALA A 35 4.49 19.73 -7.82
CA ALA A 35 3.68 20.77 -7.22
C ALA A 35 2.18 20.51 -7.47
N GLY A 36 1.39 20.61 -6.40
CA GLY A 36 -0.04 20.33 -6.44
C GLY A 36 -0.41 18.85 -6.44
N THR A 37 0.55 17.93 -6.36
CA THR A 37 0.27 16.50 -6.13
C THR A 37 -0.01 16.23 -4.66
N ASP A 38 -1.07 15.48 -4.40
CA ASP A 38 -1.46 15.05 -3.06
C ASP A 38 -1.40 13.53 -2.95
N GLN A 39 -1.00 13.04 -1.79
CA GLN A 39 -1.25 11.67 -1.36
C GLN A 39 -2.47 11.65 -0.44
N ILE A 40 -3.32 10.64 -0.61
CA ILE A 40 -4.43 10.33 0.29
C ILE A 40 -4.19 8.92 0.81
N ALA A 41 -4.00 8.78 2.11
CA ALA A 41 -3.67 7.51 2.74
C ALA A 41 -4.65 7.19 3.86
N ALA A 42 -4.93 5.90 4.01
CA ALA A 42 -5.61 5.33 5.16
C ALA A 42 -4.71 4.28 5.81
N GLU A 43 -4.62 4.34 7.13
CA GLU A 43 -3.98 3.32 7.93
C GLU A 43 -5.04 2.66 8.82
N SER A 44 -4.98 1.35 8.92
CA SER A 44 -5.79 0.56 9.84
C SER A 44 -4.95 -0.56 10.42
N SER A 45 -5.15 -0.87 11.69
CA SER A 45 -4.38 -1.90 12.39
C SER A 45 -5.24 -2.61 13.42
N GLY A 46 -4.76 -3.78 13.84
CA GLY A 46 -5.33 -4.56 14.93
C GLY A 46 -4.32 -5.59 15.43
N PRO A 47 -4.71 -6.46 16.38
CA PRO A 47 -3.81 -7.48 16.89
C PRO A 47 -3.26 -8.35 15.76
N GLY A 48 -1.93 -8.29 15.57
CA GLY A 48 -1.22 -9.10 14.58
C GLY A 48 -1.33 -8.63 13.12
N TRP A 49 -1.80 -7.40 12.84
CA TRP A 49 -1.82 -6.91 11.46
C TRP A 49 -1.81 -5.38 11.34
N LEU A 50 -1.32 -4.92 10.18
CA LEU A 50 -1.32 -3.53 9.72
C LEU A 50 -1.76 -3.50 8.26
N ARG A 51 -2.60 -2.53 7.88
CA ARG A 51 -2.95 -2.27 6.49
C ARG A 51 -2.77 -0.80 6.15
N ILE A 52 -2.11 -0.54 5.04
CA ILE A 52 -1.85 0.80 4.51
C ILE A 52 -2.39 0.84 3.08
N SER A 53 -3.35 1.72 2.86
CA SER A 53 -3.92 1.99 1.54
C SER A 53 -3.62 3.43 1.15
N MET A 54 -3.18 3.66 -0.08
CA MET A 54 -2.74 4.98 -0.52
C MET A 54 -3.07 5.23 -1.98
N VAL A 55 -3.46 6.46 -2.30
CA VAL A 55 -3.50 6.98 -3.67
C VAL A 55 -2.69 8.26 -3.78
N VAL A 56 -2.21 8.53 -4.98
CA VAL A 56 -1.60 9.80 -5.37
C VAL A 56 -2.44 10.43 -6.46
N VAL A 57 -2.74 11.72 -6.32
CA VAL A 57 -3.48 12.51 -7.31
C VAL A 57 -2.70 13.74 -7.73
N ASP A 58 -2.96 14.22 -8.94
CA ASP A 58 -2.45 15.51 -9.41
C ASP A 58 -3.30 16.70 -8.92
N SER A 59 -2.92 17.90 -9.37
CA SER A 59 -3.58 19.16 -9.03
C SER A 59 -5.02 19.28 -9.54
N THR A 60 -5.40 18.48 -10.53
CA THR A 60 -6.77 18.39 -11.07
C THR A 60 -7.61 17.35 -10.33
N GLY A 61 -6.98 16.55 -9.47
CA GLY A 61 -7.60 15.41 -8.80
C GLY A 61 -7.56 14.11 -9.61
N ALA A 62 -6.84 14.08 -10.74
CA ALA A 62 -6.68 12.85 -11.51
C ALA A 62 -5.79 11.86 -10.75
N LEU A 63 -6.17 10.59 -10.78
CA LEU A 63 -5.46 9.51 -10.10
C LEU A 63 -4.15 9.19 -10.85
N LEU A 64 -3.02 9.29 -10.16
CA LEU A 64 -1.68 8.99 -10.68
C LEU A 64 -1.17 7.62 -10.23
N ALA A 65 -1.46 7.23 -9.00
CA ALA A 65 -1.03 5.96 -8.45
C ALA A 65 -2.00 5.46 -7.37
N VAL A 66 -2.03 4.14 -7.20
CA VAL A 66 -2.81 3.47 -6.14
C VAL A 66 -1.99 2.30 -5.60
N ASN A 67 -2.04 2.09 -4.28
CA ASN A 67 -1.38 1.00 -3.59
C ASN A 67 -2.21 0.53 -2.40
N ASP A 68 -2.22 -0.77 -2.17
CA ASP A 68 -2.69 -1.38 -0.94
C ASP A 68 -1.66 -2.37 -0.42
N ALA A 69 -1.44 -2.38 0.89
CA ALA A 69 -0.50 -3.29 1.53
C ALA A 69 -1.09 -3.80 2.86
N VAL A 70 -1.00 -5.10 3.08
CA VAL A 70 -1.38 -5.77 4.33
C VAL A 70 -0.17 -6.51 4.87
N ILE A 71 0.18 -6.22 6.12
CA ILE A 71 1.20 -6.91 6.89
C ILE A 71 0.48 -7.74 7.95
N ARG A 72 0.82 -9.02 8.04
CA ARG A 72 0.31 -9.96 9.03
C ARG A 72 1.48 -10.50 9.83
N HIS A 73 1.37 -10.45 11.15
CA HIS A 73 2.35 -10.96 12.09
C HIS A 73 1.79 -12.18 12.82
N GLY A 74 2.62 -13.19 13.00
CA GLY A 74 2.29 -14.39 13.76
C GLY A 74 3.28 -15.50 13.47
N ASP A 75 3.40 -16.44 14.40
CA ASP A 75 4.28 -17.59 14.23
C ASP A 75 3.60 -18.66 13.37
N GLY A 76 4.34 -19.23 12.42
CA GLY A 76 3.87 -20.36 11.63
C GLY A 76 2.66 -20.06 10.74
N LEU A 77 2.57 -18.83 10.21
CA LEU A 77 1.46 -18.37 9.34
C LEU A 77 1.16 -19.29 8.14
N ASP A 78 2.11 -20.12 7.73
CA ASP A 78 2.00 -21.10 6.66
C ASP A 78 2.35 -22.54 7.07
N GLY A 79 2.56 -22.80 8.37
CA GLY A 79 2.81 -24.15 8.92
C GLY A 79 4.07 -24.86 8.43
N GLY A 80 4.93 -24.17 7.66
CA GLY A 80 6.18 -24.70 7.11
C GLY A 80 7.41 -24.33 7.95
N ALA A 81 8.51 -25.03 7.70
CA ALA A 81 9.85 -24.62 8.11
C ALA A 81 10.58 -24.00 6.89
N PRO A 82 11.29 -22.87 7.02
CA PRO A 82 11.44 -22.04 8.23
C PRO A 82 10.12 -21.35 8.63
N ARG A 83 9.95 -21.08 9.93
CA ARG A 83 8.73 -20.46 10.45
C ARG A 83 8.58 -19.06 9.90
N THR A 84 7.45 -18.76 9.26
CA THR A 84 7.15 -17.39 8.81
C THR A 84 6.72 -16.56 10.02
N ARG A 85 7.45 -15.47 10.31
CA ARG A 85 7.11 -14.47 11.34
C ARG A 85 6.14 -13.42 10.82
N SER A 86 6.27 -13.05 9.55
CA SER A 86 5.36 -12.08 8.93
C SER A 86 5.12 -12.37 7.45
N LEU A 87 3.88 -12.14 7.03
CA LEU A 87 3.46 -12.19 5.64
C LEU A 87 3.02 -10.80 5.22
N ILE A 88 3.67 -10.27 4.19
CA ILE A 88 3.39 -8.98 3.61
C ILE A 88 2.82 -9.24 2.21
N GLU A 89 1.62 -8.73 1.96
CA GLU A 89 1.06 -8.68 0.62
C GLU A 89 0.86 -7.23 0.23
N SER A 90 1.25 -6.89 -0.99
CA SER A 90 0.95 -5.57 -1.53
C SER A 90 0.61 -5.66 -3.01
N ALA A 91 -0.14 -4.68 -3.46
CA ALA A 91 -0.40 -4.49 -4.86
C ALA A 91 -0.62 -3.01 -5.12
N GLY A 92 -0.05 -2.54 -6.21
CA GLY A 92 -0.14 -1.14 -6.56
C GLY A 92 0.62 -0.83 -7.83
N GLY A 93 0.46 0.39 -8.28
CA GLY A 93 1.08 0.85 -9.51
C GLY A 93 0.62 2.22 -9.93
N SER A 94 1.06 2.58 -11.13
CA SER A 94 0.71 3.83 -11.80
C SER A 94 -0.59 3.67 -12.59
N VAL A 95 -1.44 4.69 -12.51
CA VAL A 95 -2.64 4.79 -13.32
C VAL A 95 -2.30 5.58 -14.58
N GLN A 96 -2.61 5.00 -15.73
CA GLN A 96 -2.32 5.58 -17.03
C GLN A 96 -3.45 6.50 -17.48
N ALA A 97 -3.20 7.33 -18.49
CA ALA A 97 -4.19 8.24 -19.05
C ALA A 97 -5.44 7.54 -19.64
N ASP A 98 -5.31 6.28 -20.08
CA ASP A 98 -6.42 5.44 -20.54
C ASP A 98 -7.18 4.75 -19.39
N GLY A 99 -6.80 5.03 -18.14
CA GLY A 99 -7.35 4.43 -16.93
C GLY A 99 -6.80 3.04 -16.61
N SER A 100 -5.91 2.46 -17.44
CA SER A 100 -5.26 1.20 -17.11
C SER A 100 -4.32 1.35 -15.90
N VAL A 101 -4.11 0.27 -15.16
CA VAL A 101 -3.19 0.25 -14.02
C VAL A 101 -1.97 -0.59 -14.41
N ARG A 102 -0.78 0.01 -14.33
CA ARG A 102 0.50 -0.67 -14.54
C ARG A 102 1.22 -0.80 -13.22
N GLY A 103 1.39 -2.04 -12.76
CA GLY A 103 1.93 -2.30 -11.45
C GLY A 103 2.23 -3.78 -11.22
N THR A 104 2.48 -4.09 -9.96
CA THR A 104 2.94 -5.40 -9.52
C THR A 104 2.23 -5.77 -8.23
N ARG A 105 1.87 -7.04 -8.09
CA ARG A 105 1.50 -7.64 -6.82
C ARG A 105 2.71 -8.33 -6.21
N TRP A 106 3.00 -8.04 -4.96
CA TRP A 106 4.08 -8.65 -4.19
C TRP A 106 3.53 -9.51 -3.07
N SER A 107 4.17 -10.66 -2.85
CA SER A 107 4.02 -11.46 -1.63
C SER A 107 5.40 -11.67 -1.04
N SER A 108 5.60 -11.19 0.18
CA SER A 108 6.86 -11.29 0.90
C SER A 108 6.68 -12.02 2.23
N ARG A 109 7.61 -12.89 2.55
CA ARG A 109 7.68 -13.63 3.81
C ARG A 109 8.92 -13.17 4.57
N VAL A 110 8.72 -12.78 5.82
CA VAL A 110 9.80 -12.55 6.78
C VAL A 110 9.93 -13.83 7.59
N LEU A 111 11.08 -14.48 7.46
CA LEU A 111 11.35 -15.78 8.07
C LEU A 111 11.95 -15.58 9.47
N GLU A 112 11.59 -16.49 10.38
CA GLU A 112 12.25 -16.63 11.67
C GLU A 112 13.61 -17.30 11.44
N ASP A 113 14.68 -16.67 11.93
CA ASP A 113 16.01 -17.27 11.92
C ASP A 113 16.21 -18.05 13.23
N GLU A 114 16.26 -19.38 13.14
CA GLU A 114 16.56 -20.23 14.30
C GLU A 114 18.06 -20.17 14.68
N SER A 115 18.92 -19.62 13.81
CA SER A 115 20.32 -19.34 14.11
C SER A 115 20.48 -17.86 14.45
N ALA A 116 20.58 -17.54 15.74
CA ALA A 116 20.68 -16.17 16.26
C ALA A 116 21.96 -15.39 15.86
N ALA A 117 22.56 -15.67 14.71
CA ALA A 117 23.79 -15.08 14.20
C ALA A 117 23.60 -14.12 13.01
N ALA A 118 22.43 -14.09 12.36
CA ALA A 118 22.14 -13.08 11.33
C ALA A 118 21.62 -11.78 11.96
N GLU A 119 22.28 -10.66 11.67
CA GLU A 119 21.84 -9.33 12.12
C GLU A 119 20.55 -8.84 11.42
N GLU A 120 20.19 -9.44 10.28
CA GLU A 120 19.00 -9.09 9.50
C GLU A 120 18.11 -10.32 9.22
N PRO A 121 16.77 -10.19 9.35
CA PRO A 121 15.86 -11.29 9.07
C PRO A 121 15.86 -11.65 7.58
N ALA A 122 15.83 -12.94 7.27
CA ALA A 122 15.70 -13.40 5.89
C ALA A 122 14.32 -13.03 5.32
N VAL A 123 14.30 -12.43 4.13
CA VAL A 123 13.09 -12.03 3.42
C VAL A 123 13.01 -12.70 2.05
N GLU A 124 11.96 -13.48 1.82
CA GLU A 124 11.63 -14.02 0.50
C GLU A 124 10.53 -13.18 -0.13
N SER A 125 10.73 -12.70 -1.36
CA SER A 125 9.73 -11.88 -2.07
C SER A 125 9.43 -12.44 -3.45
N ARG A 126 8.14 -12.51 -3.80
CA ARG A 126 7.68 -13.00 -5.11
C ARG A 126 6.80 -11.93 -5.79
N PRO A 127 7.24 -11.37 -6.93
CA PRO A 127 6.39 -10.51 -7.75
C PRO A 127 5.44 -11.34 -8.60
N SER A 128 4.30 -10.76 -8.93
CA SER A 128 3.33 -11.27 -9.90
C SER A 128 2.66 -10.10 -10.63
N PRO A 129 2.24 -10.28 -11.91
CA PRO A 129 1.45 -9.28 -12.60
C PRO A 129 0.13 -9.00 -11.86
N LEU A 130 -0.40 -7.78 -12.00
CA LEU A 130 -1.77 -7.48 -11.56
C LEU A 130 -2.76 -8.20 -12.48
N GLY A 131 -3.67 -8.98 -11.90
CA GLY A 131 -4.81 -9.54 -12.62
C GLY A 131 -6.02 -8.60 -12.63
N ASP A 132 -7.06 -8.95 -13.38
CA ASP A 132 -8.29 -8.14 -13.47
C ASP A 132 -8.95 -7.88 -12.11
N ALA A 133 -8.91 -8.88 -11.21
CA ALA A 133 -9.42 -8.75 -9.85
C ALA A 133 -8.60 -7.75 -9.01
N ASP A 134 -7.27 -7.72 -9.18
CA ASP A 134 -6.41 -6.74 -8.51
C ASP A 134 -6.73 -5.33 -9.01
N VAL A 135 -6.86 -5.16 -10.33
CA VAL A 135 -7.19 -3.86 -10.95
C VAL A 135 -8.55 -3.36 -10.47
N ALA A 136 -9.57 -4.23 -10.43
CA ALA A 136 -10.89 -3.88 -9.93
C ALA A 136 -10.86 -3.49 -8.44
N GLY A 137 -10.13 -4.26 -7.62
CA GLY A 137 -9.95 -3.97 -6.20
C GLY A 137 -9.23 -2.65 -5.94
N LEU A 138 -8.14 -2.38 -6.65
CA LEU A 138 -7.40 -1.12 -6.57
C LEU A 138 -8.28 0.08 -6.98
N ARG A 139 -9.10 -0.06 -8.03
CA ARG A 139 -10.04 0.99 -8.44
C ARG A 139 -11.10 1.26 -7.38
N ALA A 140 -11.68 0.22 -6.79
CA ALA A 140 -12.68 0.38 -5.73
C ALA A 140 -12.09 1.07 -4.49
N LEU A 141 -10.89 0.64 -4.07
CA LEU A 141 -10.15 1.25 -2.96
C LEU A 141 -9.80 2.71 -3.25
N ALA A 142 -9.35 3.03 -4.47
CA ALA A 142 -9.04 4.39 -4.87
C ALA A 142 -10.30 5.28 -4.81
N ALA A 143 -11.43 4.81 -5.32
CA ALA A 143 -12.70 5.55 -5.25
C ALA A 143 -13.12 5.82 -3.80
N GLU A 144 -12.95 4.84 -2.92
CA GLU A 144 -13.24 5.00 -1.49
C GLU A 144 -12.31 6.03 -0.82
N LEU A 145 -10.99 5.94 -1.04
CA LEU A 145 -10.02 6.89 -0.50
C LEU A 145 -10.28 8.32 -1.01
N LEU A 146 -10.56 8.48 -2.30
CA LEU A 146 -10.88 9.77 -2.90
C LEU A 146 -12.14 10.38 -2.29
N LYS A 147 -13.18 9.56 -2.06
CA LYS A 147 -14.43 10.00 -1.41
C LYS A 147 -14.19 10.43 0.03
N ARG A 148 -13.48 9.63 0.83
CA ARG A 148 -13.24 9.91 2.26
C ARG A 148 -12.18 11.01 2.49
N GLY A 149 -11.25 11.19 1.56
CA GLY A 149 -10.18 12.18 1.61
C GLY A 149 -10.45 13.45 0.79
N ALA A 150 -11.69 13.67 0.35
CA ALA A 150 -12.08 14.88 -0.36
C ALA A 150 -11.77 16.13 0.50
N ARG A 151 -11.31 17.21 -0.15
CA ARG A 151 -11.19 18.50 0.54
C ARG A 151 -12.61 18.98 0.86
N ALA A 152 -12.85 19.36 2.12
CA ALA A 152 -14.09 19.98 2.55
C ALA A 152 -14.26 21.37 1.92
#